data_AF-A0A7C4E8J8-F1
#
_entry.id   AF-A0A7C4E8J8-F1
#
_cell.length_a   1.000
_cell.length_b   1.000
_cell.length_c   1.000
_cell.angle_alpha   90.00
_cell.angle_beta   90.00
_cell.angle_gamma   90.00
#
_symmetry.space_group_name_H-M   'P 1'
#
loop_
_entity.id
_entity.type
_entity.pdbx_description
1 polymer ?
#
loop_
_entity_poly.entity_id
_entity_poly.type
_entity_poly.pdbx_seq_one_letter_code
_entity_poly.pdbx_strand_id
1 'polypeptide(L)'
;MRFRRRKPRPFGVPSAPPLAEAPPPLKFRRRGIYLLPNLMTAGNLACGFFAVLTIFNGILVATTEQGYVFAAAQPYYEKAILLIFASCIFDLLDGRLARLGGQESPFGREFDSLADVISFGMAPSMLMAKAVVLELGDVGWWLACIYVLCGAIRLARFNCLAAMPKRADSSSDFRGLPIPMAAGFISSLTYLVIYFNETDRDLGAWLYVL
;
A
#
# COMPACT_ATOMS: atom_id res chain seq x y z
N MET A 1 45.74 -64.33 -53.32
CA MET A 1 44.56 -63.89 -52.53
C MET A 1 44.73 -64.33 -51.08
N ARG A 2 44.99 -63.41 -50.14
CA ARG A 2 45.15 -63.71 -48.70
C ARG A 2 43.82 -63.45 -47.99
N PHE A 3 43.15 -64.52 -47.54
CA PHE A 3 41.94 -64.43 -46.72
C PHE A 3 42.29 -63.88 -45.33
N ARG A 4 41.75 -62.70 -45.00
CA ARG A 4 41.92 -62.03 -43.71
C ARG A 4 40.92 -62.63 -42.71
N ARG A 5 41.39 -63.49 -41.79
CA ARG A 5 40.58 -64.00 -40.67
C ARG A 5 40.15 -62.82 -39.77
N ARG A 6 38.84 -62.57 -39.65
CA ARG A 6 38.29 -61.59 -38.70
C ARG A 6 38.29 -62.20 -37.29
N LYS A 7 38.85 -61.49 -36.31
CA LYS A 7 38.73 -61.84 -34.88
C LYS A 7 37.28 -61.62 -34.40
N PRO A 8 36.76 -62.45 -33.48
CA PRO A 8 35.44 -62.23 -32.87
C PRO A 8 35.45 -60.97 -31.99
N ARG A 9 34.35 -60.22 -31.99
CA ARG A 9 34.17 -59.03 -31.15
C ARG A 9 33.90 -59.47 -29.71
N PRO A 10 34.51 -58.86 -28.68
CA PRO A 10 34.13 -59.14 -27.31
C PRO A 10 32.70 -58.65 -27.06
N PHE A 11 31.91 -59.45 -26.34
CA PHE A 11 30.59 -59.07 -25.86
C PHE A 11 30.73 -57.86 -24.92
N GLY A 12 30.11 -56.74 -25.29
CA GLY A 12 30.07 -55.54 -24.47
C GLY A 12 29.16 -55.76 -23.28
N VAL A 13 29.71 -55.70 -22.07
CA VAL A 13 28.93 -55.59 -20.84
C VAL A 13 28.28 -54.20 -20.83
N PRO A 14 26.97 -54.05 -20.59
CA PRO A 14 26.35 -52.75 -20.44
C PRO A 14 27.03 -51.98 -19.30
N SER A 15 27.58 -50.80 -19.60
CA SER A 15 28.11 -49.91 -18.58
C SER A 15 27.00 -49.51 -17.61
N ALA A 16 27.24 -49.64 -16.31
CA ALA A 16 26.32 -49.18 -15.27
C ALA A 16 25.96 -47.69 -15.49
N PRO A 17 24.71 -47.26 -15.22
CA PRO A 17 24.34 -45.87 -15.33
C PRO A 17 25.25 -45.03 -14.42
N PRO A 18 25.69 -43.84 -14.86
CA PRO A 18 26.48 -42.95 -14.02
C PRO A 18 25.70 -42.67 -12.73
N LEU A 19 26.36 -42.86 -11.58
CA LEU A 19 25.79 -42.55 -10.28
C LEU A 19 25.28 -41.11 -10.32
N ALA A 20 23.98 -40.93 -10.09
CA ALA A 20 23.36 -39.62 -10.08
C ALA A 20 24.15 -38.72 -9.12
N GLU A 21 24.72 -37.65 -9.67
CA GLU A 21 25.47 -36.64 -8.94
C GLU A 21 24.59 -36.15 -7.78
N ALA A 22 25.12 -36.21 -6.55
CA ALA A 22 24.36 -35.84 -5.37
C ALA A 22 23.80 -34.41 -5.56
N PRO A 23 22.51 -34.15 -5.23
CA PRO A 23 21.93 -32.84 -5.40
C PRO A 23 22.77 -31.81 -4.63
N PRO A 24 23.02 -30.63 -5.20
CA PRO A 24 23.85 -29.62 -4.56
C PRO A 24 23.32 -29.29 -3.17
N PRO A 25 24.19 -29.01 -2.18
CA PRO A 25 23.75 -28.72 -0.83
C PRO A 25 22.76 -27.56 -0.85
N LEU A 26 21.58 -27.77 -0.26
CA LEU A 26 20.55 -26.75 -0.11
C LEU A 26 21.14 -25.56 0.65
N LYS A 27 21.45 -24.49 -0.08
CA LYS A 27 21.86 -23.22 0.51
C LYS A 27 20.71 -22.70 1.36
N PHE A 28 20.80 -22.85 2.69
CA PHE A 28 19.90 -22.19 3.62
C PHE A 28 20.10 -20.67 3.50
N ARG A 29 19.28 -20.05 2.63
CA ARG A 29 19.21 -18.59 2.49
C ARG A 29 18.74 -18.04 3.84
N ARG A 30 19.58 -17.22 4.48
CA ARG A 30 19.30 -16.59 5.78
C ARG A 30 17.98 -15.83 5.69
N ARG A 31 16.95 -16.31 6.40
CA ARG A 31 15.57 -15.75 6.41
C ARG A 31 15.45 -14.41 7.15
N GLY A 32 16.55 -13.87 7.68
CA GLY A 32 16.54 -12.70 8.58
C GLY A 32 16.32 -11.33 7.91
N ILE A 33 16.48 -11.21 6.58
CA ILE A 33 16.39 -9.90 5.90
C ILE A 33 14.94 -9.58 5.50
N TYR A 34 14.04 -10.58 5.45
CA TYR A 34 12.64 -10.39 5.06
C TYR A 34 11.73 -9.94 6.20
N LEU A 35 12.19 -9.96 7.46
CA LEU A 35 11.35 -9.62 8.62
C LEU A 35 11.30 -8.12 8.87
N LEU A 36 12.40 -7.41 8.60
CA LEU A 36 12.55 -6.01 8.96
C LEU A 36 11.59 -5.09 8.18
N PRO A 37 11.40 -5.27 6.86
CA PRO A 37 10.42 -4.49 6.10
C PRO A 37 9.00 -4.76 6.60
N ASN A 38 8.60 -6.04 6.63
CA ASN A 38 7.25 -6.46 7.07
C ASN A 38 6.88 -5.99 8.49
N LEU A 39 7.85 -5.81 9.39
CA LEU A 39 7.60 -5.27 10.73
C LEU A 39 7.26 -3.77 10.66
N MET A 40 7.90 -3.02 9.77
CA MET A 40 7.63 -1.59 9.57
C MET A 40 6.27 -1.39 8.88
N THR A 41 5.93 -2.21 7.90
CA THR A 41 4.58 -2.25 7.33
C THR A 41 3.52 -2.53 8.40
N ALA A 42 3.79 -3.48 9.30
CA ALA A 42 2.90 -3.78 10.41
C ALA A 42 2.78 -2.60 11.38
N GLY A 43 3.85 -1.81 11.56
CA GLY A 43 3.85 -0.55 12.28
C GLY A 43 2.97 0.51 11.62
N ASN A 44 3.09 0.70 10.30
CA ASN A 44 2.20 1.56 9.50
C ASN A 44 0.73 1.16 9.74
N LEU A 45 0.40 -0.11 9.52
CA LEU A 45 -0.95 -0.65 9.71
C LEU A 45 -1.47 -0.44 11.14
N ALA A 46 -0.65 -0.69 12.16
CA ALA A 46 -1.03 -0.50 13.55
C ALA A 46 -1.35 0.98 13.82
N CYS A 47 -0.52 1.92 13.34
CA CYS A 47 -0.78 3.35 13.47
C CYS A 47 -2.09 3.76 12.77
N GLY A 48 -2.35 3.27 11.55
CA GLY A 48 -3.60 3.52 10.83
C GLY A 48 -4.83 2.98 11.58
N PHE A 49 -4.73 1.77 12.12
CA PHE A 49 -5.80 1.17 12.92
C PHE A 49 -6.08 1.96 14.21
N PHE A 50 -5.04 2.36 14.95
CA PHE A 50 -5.21 3.20 16.13
C PHE A 50 -5.75 4.59 15.79
N ALA A 51 -5.41 5.16 14.62
CA ALA A 51 -5.99 6.40 14.16
C ALA A 51 -7.51 6.27 13.97
N VAL A 52 -7.96 5.22 13.27
CA VAL A 52 -9.40 4.91 13.11
C VAL A 52 -10.10 4.74 14.44
N LEU A 53 -9.52 3.98 15.38
CA LEU A 53 -10.09 3.83 16.73
C LEU A 53 -10.19 5.15 17.49
N THR A 54 -9.19 6.02 17.35
CA THR A 54 -9.17 7.33 18.01
C THR A 54 -10.25 8.24 17.42
N ILE A 55 -10.46 8.19 16.09
CA ILE A 55 -11.54 8.90 15.40
C ILE A 55 -12.90 8.43 15.91
N PHE A 56 -13.13 7.11 16.00
CA PHE A 56 -14.36 6.56 16.54
C PHE A 56 -14.63 7.00 17.98
N ASN A 57 -13.60 6.95 18.85
CA ASN A 57 -13.74 7.43 20.22
C ASN A 57 -14.08 8.92 20.27
N GLY A 58 -13.43 9.74 19.42
CA GLY A 58 -13.75 11.17 19.29
C GLY A 58 -15.21 11.40 18.89
N ILE A 59 -15.71 10.62 17.93
CA ILE A 59 -17.12 10.69 17.50
C ILE A 59 -18.06 10.31 18.64
N LEU A 60 -17.78 9.24 19.38
CA LEU A 60 -18.62 8.79 20.51
C LEU A 60 -18.67 9.84 21.62
N VAL A 61 -17.53 10.43 21.97
CA VAL A 61 -17.43 11.47 23.01
C VAL A 61 -18.10 12.78 22.57
N ALA A 62 -18.03 13.12 21.29
CA ALA A 62 -18.66 14.32 20.76
C ALA A 62 -20.16 14.17 20.46
N THR A 63 -20.67 12.94 20.41
CA THR A 63 -22.10 12.69 20.19
C THR A 63 -22.84 12.73 21.52
N THR A 64 -23.68 13.75 21.73
CA THR A 64 -24.52 13.92 22.92
C THR A 64 -25.99 13.90 22.53
N GLU A 65 -26.91 13.76 23.50
CA GLU A 65 -28.36 13.78 23.20
C GLU A 65 -28.83 15.10 22.56
N GLN A 66 -28.08 16.18 22.75
CA GLN A 66 -28.39 17.51 22.23
C GLN A 66 -27.77 17.78 20.84
N GLY A 67 -27.00 16.82 20.30
CA GLY A 67 -26.31 16.95 19.02
C GLY A 67 -24.81 16.67 19.10
N TYR A 68 -24.11 17.04 18.03
CA TYR A 68 -22.68 16.79 17.87
C TYR A 68 -21.84 18.00 18.28
N VAL A 69 -20.92 17.82 19.23
CA VAL A 69 -20.05 18.90 19.75
C VAL A 69 -18.62 18.72 19.25
N PHE A 70 -18.26 19.46 18.20
CA PHE A 70 -16.95 19.35 17.55
C PHE A 70 -15.77 19.60 18.52
N ALA A 71 -15.91 20.55 19.45
CA ALA A 71 -14.88 20.88 20.43
C ALA A 71 -14.46 19.68 21.31
N ALA A 72 -15.37 18.73 21.57
CA ALA A 72 -15.07 17.53 22.33
C ALA A 72 -14.31 16.47 21.51
N ALA A 73 -14.49 16.45 20.19
CA ALA A 73 -13.79 15.55 19.28
C ALA A 73 -12.39 16.06 18.88
N GLN A 74 -12.17 17.38 18.93
CA GLN A 74 -10.91 18.02 18.50
C GLN A 74 -9.63 17.32 18.98
N PRO A 75 -9.42 17.02 20.28
CA PRO A 75 -8.18 16.39 20.74
C PRO A 75 -8.00 14.95 20.23
N TYR A 76 -9.08 14.26 19.89
CA TYR A 76 -9.02 12.91 19.31
C TYR A 76 -8.67 12.99 17.83
N TYR A 77 -9.20 13.96 17.11
CA TYR A 77 -8.88 14.21 15.71
C TYR A 77 -7.43 14.64 15.51
N GLU A 78 -6.91 15.53 16.36
CA GLU A 78 -5.49 15.90 16.36
C GLU A 78 -4.59 14.67 16.56
N LYS A 79 -4.90 13.81 17.54
CA LYS A 79 -4.18 12.56 17.77
C LYS A 79 -4.26 11.61 16.58
N ALA A 80 -5.42 11.49 15.95
CA ALA A 80 -5.59 10.65 14.77
C ALA A 80 -4.74 11.13 13.60
N ILE A 81 -4.67 12.45 13.36
CA ILE A 81 -3.82 13.05 12.32
C ILE A 81 -2.34 12.74 12.61
N LEU A 82 -1.89 12.88 13.86
CA LEU A 82 -0.52 12.53 14.26
C LEU A 82 -0.21 11.05 14.03
N LEU A 83 -1.16 10.15 14.30
CA LEU A 83 -1.01 8.71 14.05
C LEU A 83 -0.94 8.40 12.54
N ILE A 84 -1.74 9.06 11.71
CA ILE A 84 -1.66 8.92 10.24
C ILE A 84 -0.29 9.41 9.75
N PHE A 85 0.20 10.54 10.28
CA PHE A 85 1.53 11.04 9.95
C PHE A 85 2.65 10.08 10.39
N ALA A 86 2.52 9.50 11.58
CA ALA A 86 3.44 8.45 12.04
C ALA A 86 3.41 7.24 11.09
N SER A 87 2.22 6.83 10.64
CA SER A 87 2.07 5.73 9.66
C SER A 87 2.82 6.04 8.35
N CYS A 88 2.80 7.29 7.87
CA CYS A 88 3.54 7.75 6.69
C CYS A 88 5.05 7.68 6.87
N ILE A 89 5.54 7.98 8.07
CA ILE A 89 6.96 7.81 8.38
C ILE A 89 7.33 6.32 8.34
N PHE A 90 6.52 5.44 8.95
CA PHE A 90 6.77 3.99 8.91
C PHE A 90 6.73 3.43 7.49
N ASP A 91 5.78 3.87 6.68
CA ASP A 91 5.64 3.49 5.28
C ASP A 91 6.87 3.88 4.44
N LEU A 92 7.31 5.13 4.58
CA LEU A 92 8.50 5.62 3.88
C LEU A 92 9.77 4.88 4.31
N LEU A 93 9.88 4.57 5.60
CA LEU A 93 11.01 3.82 6.14
C LEU A 93 11.01 2.38 5.63
N ASP A 94 9.84 1.72 5.59
CA ASP A 94 9.69 0.37 5.08
C ASP A 94 10.08 0.28 3.61
N GLY A 95 9.55 1.17 2.76
CA GLY A 95 9.90 1.21 1.35
C GLY A 95 11.38 1.48 1.09
N ARG A 96 12.06 2.22 1.97
CA ARG A 96 13.53 2.42 1.92
C ARG A 96 14.29 1.17 2.36
N LEU A 97 13.84 0.52 3.42
CA LEU A 97 14.42 -0.71 3.96
C LEU A 97 14.28 -1.88 2.98
N ALA A 98 13.14 -2.00 2.32
CA ALA A 98 12.88 -3.01 1.29
C ALA A 98 13.83 -2.85 0.08
N ARG A 99 14.10 -1.60 -0.34
CA ARG A 99 15.05 -1.29 -1.41
C ARG A 99 16.51 -1.52 -1.02
N LEU A 100 16.91 -1.14 0.19
CA LEU A 100 18.26 -1.36 0.71
C LEU A 100 18.55 -2.85 0.99
N GLY A 101 17.53 -3.63 1.37
CA GLY A 101 17.60 -5.08 1.58
C GLY A 101 17.68 -5.90 0.29
N GLY A 102 17.47 -5.28 -0.87
CA GLY A 102 17.72 -5.85 -2.20
C GLY A 102 16.82 -7.01 -2.61
N GLN A 103 15.74 -7.30 -1.86
CA GLN A 103 14.79 -8.37 -2.13
C GLN A 103 13.39 -7.99 -1.63
N GLU A 104 12.63 -7.24 -2.42
CA GLU A 104 11.19 -7.06 -2.19
C GLU A 104 10.48 -8.40 -2.38
N SER A 105 9.90 -8.93 -1.30
CA SER A 105 9.06 -10.12 -1.37
C SER A 105 7.70 -9.76 -1.97
N PRO A 106 7.14 -10.57 -2.89
CA PRO A 106 5.77 -10.39 -3.38
C PRO A 106 4.76 -10.23 -2.24
N PHE A 107 4.95 -10.97 -1.14
CA PHE A 107 4.10 -10.88 0.05
C PHE A 107 4.18 -9.50 0.73
N GLY A 108 5.39 -8.96 0.91
CA GLY A 108 5.58 -7.67 1.60
C GLY A 108 4.93 -6.52 0.83
N ARG A 109 4.97 -6.59 -0.50
CA ARG A 109 4.33 -5.62 -1.38
C ARG A 109 2.80 -5.65 -1.34
N GLU A 110 2.20 -6.84 -1.29
CA GLU A 110 0.75 -6.96 -1.05
C GLU A 110 0.39 -6.43 0.35
N PHE A 111 1.21 -6.74 1.36
CA PHE A 111 0.99 -6.31 2.74
C PHE A 111 1.07 -4.78 2.91
N ASP A 112 2.02 -4.14 2.25
CA ASP A 112 2.19 -2.69 2.14
C ASP A 112 0.94 -2.03 1.55
N SER A 113 0.45 -2.57 0.45
CA SER A 113 -0.77 -2.08 -0.19
C SER A 113 -2.01 -2.19 0.73
N LEU A 114 -2.11 -3.25 1.54
CA LEU A 114 -3.20 -3.40 2.51
C LEU A 114 -3.07 -2.42 3.69
N ALA A 115 -1.84 -2.20 4.18
CA ALA A 115 -1.57 -1.23 5.23
C ALA A 115 -1.92 0.19 4.78
N ASP A 116 -1.52 0.56 3.57
CA ASP A 116 -1.81 1.87 2.98
C ASP A 116 -3.30 2.15 2.80
N VAL A 117 -4.09 1.15 2.40
CA VAL A 117 -5.55 1.32 2.28
C VAL A 117 -6.17 1.65 3.62
N ILE A 118 -5.67 1.09 4.73
CA ILE A 118 -6.20 1.39 6.07
C ILE A 118 -5.69 2.74 6.57
N SER A 119 -4.38 2.97 6.50
CA SER A 119 -3.73 4.17 7.05
C SER A 119 -4.03 5.45 6.25
N PHE A 120 -4.03 5.38 4.92
CA PHE A 120 -4.21 6.55 4.03
C PHE A 120 -5.54 6.57 3.29
N GLY A 121 -6.22 5.42 3.17
CA GLY A 121 -7.56 5.35 2.62
C GLY A 121 -8.62 5.54 3.69
N MET A 122 -8.67 4.61 4.65
CA MET A 122 -9.76 4.50 5.64
C MET A 122 -9.68 5.55 6.75
N ALA A 123 -8.51 5.77 7.35
CA ALA A 123 -8.39 6.73 8.45
C ALA A 123 -8.74 8.17 8.03
N PRO A 124 -8.24 8.71 6.89
CA PRO A 124 -8.58 10.06 6.46
C PRO A 124 -10.02 10.20 5.97
N SER A 125 -10.57 9.17 5.29
CA SER A 125 -11.96 9.21 4.82
C SER A 125 -12.94 9.29 5.98
N MET A 126 -12.67 8.56 7.06
CA MET A 126 -13.45 8.61 8.29
C MET A 126 -13.32 9.96 9.01
N LEU A 127 -12.12 10.53 9.05
CA LEU A 127 -11.89 11.85 9.62
C LEU A 127 -12.70 12.91 8.85
N MET A 128 -12.68 12.84 7.51
CA MET A 128 -13.38 13.79 6.63
C MET A 128 -14.90 13.62 6.66
N ALA A 129 -15.40 12.38 6.73
CA ALA A 129 -16.83 12.07 6.79
C ALA A 129 -17.52 12.77 7.98
N LYS A 130 -16.82 12.91 9.10
CA LYS A 130 -17.36 13.56 10.31
C LYS A 130 -16.88 14.98 10.55
N ALA A 131 -15.89 15.47 9.83
CA ALA A 131 -15.47 16.86 9.88
C ALA A 131 -16.20 17.75 8.86
N VAL A 132 -16.40 17.26 7.64
CA VAL A 132 -16.96 18.04 6.51
C VAL A 132 -18.44 17.74 6.28
N VAL A 133 -18.88 16.50 6.55
CA VAL A 133 -20.24 16.02 6.23
C VAL A 133 -21.11 15.89 7.49
N LEU A 134 -20.93 16.81 8.44
CA LEU A 134 -21.77 16.87 9.65
C LEU A 134 -23.24 17.18 9.32
N GLU A 135 -23.50 17.81 8.19
CA GLU A 135 -24.83 18.30 7.83
C GLU A 135 -25.60 17.40 6.84
N LEU A 136 -24.96 16.45 6.15
CA LEU A 136 -25.65 15.61 5.13
C LEU A 136 -26.04 14.20 5.62
N GLY A 137 -25.89 13.88 6.92
CA GLY A 137 -26.35 12.60 7.48
C GLY A 137 -25.69 11.38 6.84
N ASP A 138 -26.49 10.40 6.40
CA ASP A 138 -26.02 9.10 5.87
C ASP A 138 -25.17 9.20 4.59
N VAL A 139 -25.23 10.33 3.88
CA VAL A 139 -24.46 10.56 2.65
C VAL A 139 -22.95 10.61 2.93
N GLY A 140 -22.54 11.05 4.12
CA GLY A 140 -21.12 11.12 4.50
C GLY A 140 -20.45 9.74 4.52
N TRP A 141 -21.17 8.70 4.92
CA TRP A 141 -20.66 7.33 4.91
C TRP A 141 -20.47 6.81 3.48
N TRP A 142 -21.41 7.11 2.59
CA TRP A 142 -21.29 6.74 1.18
C TRP A 142 -20.11 7.42 0.49
N LEU A 143 -19.90 8.72 0.76
CA LEU A 143 -18.77 9.46 0.22
C LEU A 143 -17.43 8.91 0.73
N ALA A 144 -17.35 8.58 2.03
CA ALA A 144 -16.18 7.94 2.61
C ALA A 144 -15.89 6.57 1.99
N CYS A 145 -16.93 5.75 1.80
CA CYS A 145 -16.81 4.46 1.11
C CYS A 145 -16.28 4.62 -0.32
N ILE A 146 -16.79 5.58 -1.08
CA ILE A 146 -16.33 5.85 -2.45
C ILE A 146 -14.86 6.28 -2.44
N TYR A 147 -14.44 7.13 -1.50
CA TYR A 147 -13.04 7.54 -1.37
C TYR A 147 -12.11 6.35 -1.11
N VAL A 148 -12.46 5.49 -0.15
CA VAL A 148 -11.66 4.29 0.18
C VAL A 148 -11.62 3.33 -1.01
N LEU A 149 -12.76 3.09 -1.67
CA LEU A 149 -12.83 2.25 -2.86
C LEU A 149 -11.94 2.78 -3.99
N CYS A 150 -11.99 4.08 -4.25
CA CYS A 150 -11.17 4.73 -5.26
C CYS A 150 -9.67 4.59 -4.93
N GLY A 151 -9.29 4.82 -3.67
CA GLY A 151 -7.93 4.61 -3.17
C GLY A 151 -7.45 3.17 -3.34
N ALA A 152 -8.26 2.20 -2.94
CA ALA A 152 -7.95 0.77 -3.05
C ALA A 152 -7.77 0.31 -4.50
N ILE A 153 -8.66 0.71 -5.41
CA ILE A 153 -8.56 0.40 -6.84
C ILE A 153 -7.26 0.99 -7.43
N ARG A 154 -6.91 2.21 -7.02
CA ARG A 154 -5.67 2.86 -7.44
C ARG A 154 -4.45 2.04 -7.01
N LEU A 155 -4.36 1.65 -5.73
CA LEU A 155 -3.25 0.84 -5.22
C LEU A 155 -3.19 -0.54 -5.89
N ALA A 156 -4.32 -1.21 -6.03
CA ALA A 156 -4.41 -2.50 -6.71
C ALA A 156 -3.87 -2.43 -8.15
N ARG A 157 -4.20 -1.35 -8.89
CA ARG A 157 -3.67 -1.14 -10.24
C ARG A 157 -2.15 -0.96 -10.25
N PHE A 158 -1.58 -0.19 -9.32
CA PHE A 158 -0.13 -0.05 -9.20
C PHE A 158 0.54 -1.38 -8.82
N ASN A 159 -0.12 -2.16 -7.98
CA ASN A 159 0.38 -3.46 -7.57
C ASN A 159 0.38 -4.48 -8.74
N CYS A 160 -0.70 -4.55 -9.51
CA CYS A 160 -0.75 -5.36 -10.73
C CYS A 160 0.28 -4.93 -11.78
N LEU A 161 0.48 -3.62 -11.99
CA LEU A 161 1.42 -3.11 -13.00
C LEU A 161 2.87 -3.49 -12.72
N ALA A 162 3.34 -3.38 -11.47
CA ALA A 162 4.70 -3.80 -11.16
C ALA A 162 4.83 -5.31 -10.91
N ALA A 163 3.75 -6.09 -11.02
CA ALA A 163 3.81 -7.56 -11.07
C ALA A 163 3.96 -8.11 -12.51
N MET A 164 3.74 -7.28 -13.54
CA MET A 164 3.92 -7.71 -14.94
C MET A 164 5.41 -7.87 -15.29
N PRO A 165 5.81 -8.97 -15.96
CA PRO A 165 7.18 -9.16 -16.41
C PRO A 165 7.52 -8.11 -17.47
N LYS A 166 8.59 -7.33 -17.23
CA LYS A 166 9.17 -6.41 -18.23
C LYS A 166 9.52 -7.21 -19.49
N ARG A 167 8.82 -6.96 -20.60
CA ARG A 167 9.26 -7.44 -21.92
C ARG A 167 10.56 -6.72 -22.28
N ALA A 168 11.55 -7.46 -22.76
CA ALA A 168 12.93 -7.00 -23.01
C ALA A 168 13.08 -5.96 -24.14
N ASP A 169 11.99 -5.53 -24.77
CA ASP A 169 12.01 -4.69 -25.98
C ASP A 169 11.05 -3.49 -25.95
N SER A 170 10.46 -3.15 -24.79
CA SER A 170 9.68 -1.92 -24.69
C SER A 170 10.52 -0.82 -24.05
N SER A 171 10.94 0.12 -24.88
CA SER A 171 11.44 1.44 -24.49
C SER A 171 10.68 1.99 -23.28
N SER A 172 11.43 2.62 -22.39
CA SER A 172 10.99 3.34 -21.19
C SER A 172 9.81 4.28 -21.47
N ASP A 173 8.59 3.76 -21.44
CA ASP A 173 7.39 4.57 -21.54
C ASP A 173 6.84 4.77 -20.13
N PHE A 174 7.18 5.93 -19.58
CA PHE A 174 6.64 6.47 -18.34
C PHE A 174 5.12 6.61 -18.50
N ARG A 175 4.31 5.70 -17.95
CA ARG A 175 2.85 5.90 -17.92
C ARG A 175 2.23 5.50 -16.59
N GLY A 176 2.28 6.46 -15.68
CA GLY A 176 1.41 6.55 -14.52
C GLY A 176 1.76 7.82 -13.77
N LEU A 177 0.87 8.81 -13.75
CA LEU A 177 1.07 10.03 -12.96
C LEU A 177 1.32 9.61 -11.49
N PRO A 178 2.46 9.98 -10.88
CA PRO A 178 2.81 9.55 -9.54
C PRO A 178 1.68 9.88 -8.54
N ILE A 179 1.35 8.91 -7.68
CA ILE A 179 0.42 9.08 -6.55
C ILE A 179 0.69 10.36 -5.72
N PRO A 180 1.96 10.76 -5.49
CA PRO A 180 2.27 12.03 -4.81
C PRO A 180 1.75 13.28 -5.50
N MET A 181 1.69 13.32 -6.84
CA MET A 181 1.21 14.51 -7.56
C MET A 181 -0.31 14.65 -7.45
N ALA A 182 -1.05 13.55 -7.44
CA ALA A 182 -2.49 13.58 -7.23
C ALA A 182 -2.84 13.88 -5.77
N ALA A 183 -2.10 13.33 -4.80
CA ALA A 183 -2.27 13.66 -3.39
C ALA A 183 -1.91 15.12 -3.10
N GLY A 184 -0.85 15.64 -3.73
CA GLY A 184 -0.47 17.04 -3.67
C GLY A 184 -1.51 17.96 -4.31
N PHE A 185 -2.09 17.55 -5.45
CA PHE A 185 -3.17 18.31 -6.10
C PHE A 185 -4.42 18.39 -5.21
N ILE A 186 -4.85 17.26 -4.66
CA ILE A 186 -6.02 17.21 -3.76
C ILE A 186 -5.74 18.03 -2.48
N SER A 187 -4.57 17.87 -1.86
CA SER A 187 -4.22 18.61 -0.64
C SER A 187 -4.10 20.12 -0.88
N SER A 188 -3.52 20.53 -2.02
CA SER A 188 -3.43 21.95 -2.40
C SER A 188 -4.81 22.54 -2.70
N LEU A 189 -5.72 21.76 -3.29
CA LEU A 189 -7.09 22.18 -3.57
C LEU A 189 -7.89 22.35 -2.29
N THR A 190 -7.79 21.40 -1.35
CA THR A 190 -8.46 21.48 -0.05
C THR A 190 -7.95 22.66 0.78
N TYR A 191 -6.64 22.92 0.80
CA TYR A 191 -6.08 24.07 1.51
C TYR A 191 -6.56 25.41 0.90
N LEU A 192 -6.68 25.49 -0.42
CA LEU A 192 -7.20 26.66 -1.11
C LEU A 192 -8.68 26.91 -0.76
N VAL A 193 -9.50 25.87 -0.71
CA VAL A 193 -10.92 25.97 -0.29
C VAL A 193 -11.03 26.47 1.16
N ILE A 194 -10.20 25.97 2.06
CA ILE A 194 -10.18 26.42 3.47
C ILE A 194 -9.76 27.90 3.56
N TYR A 195 -8.73 28.31 2.82
CA TYR A 195 -8.27 29.70 2.78
C TYR A 195 -9.34 30.67 2.24
N PHE A 196 -10.09 30.26 1.21
CA PHE A 196 -11.21 31.05 0.69
C PHE A 196 -12.37 31.17 1.68
N ASN A 197 -12.63 30.11 2.45
CA ASN A 197 -13.66 30.11 3.48
C ASN A 197 -13.30 31.01 4.69
N GLU A 198 -12.01 31.11 5.03
CA GLU A 198 -11.50 32.01 6.07
C GLU A 198 -11.55 33.50 5.67
N THR A 199 -11.71 33.81 4.37
CA THR A 199 -11.64 35.19 3.84
C THR A 199 -13.04 35.83 3.61
N ASP A 200 -14.11 35.22 4.12
CA ASP A 200 -15.49 35.76 4.07
C ASP A 200 -15.94 36.17 2.65
N ARG A 201 -15.64 35.31 1.66
CA ARG A 201 -16.31 35.40 0.36
C ARG A 201 -17.20 34.17 0.20
N ASP A 202 -18.49 34.39 0.43
CA ASP A 202 -19.58 33.47 0.13
C ASP A 202 -19.41 32.90 -1.29
N LEU A 203 -18.85 31.69 -1.39
CA LEU A 203 -18.91 30.90 -2.60
C LEU A 203 -20.11 29.98 -2.48
N GLY A 204 -21.24 30.44 -3.01
CA GLY A 204 -22.46 29.67 -3.18
C GLY A 204 -22.29 28.48 -4.14
N ALA A 205 -23.28 28.23 -5.00
CA ALA A 205 -23.47 27.01 -5.82
C ALA A 205 -22.30 26.50 -6.69
N TRP A 206 -21.15 27.17 -6.71
CA TRP A 206 -19.92 26.73 -7.37
C TRP A 206 -19.11 25.69 -6.58
N LEU A 207 -19.44 25.42 -5.31
CA LEU A 207 -18.81 24.34 -4.52
C LEU A 207 -19.13 22.93 -5.06
N TYR A 208 -20.19 22.78 -5.85
CA TYR A 208 -20.60 21.49 -6.42
C TYR A 208 -19.94 21.15 -7.77
N VAL A 209 -19.15 22.07 -8.33
CA VAL A 209 -18.58 21.94 -9.69
C VAL A 209 -17.06 21.70 -9.67
N LEU A 210 -16.40 21.76 -8.51
CA LEU A 210 -14.95 21.66 -8.37
C LEU A 210 -14.53 20.44 -7.53
#